data_AF-A0A968P8X0-F1
#
_entry.id   AF-A0A968P8X0-F1
#
_cell.length_a   1.000
_cell.length_b   1.000
_cell.length_c   1.000
_cell.angle_alpha   90.00
_cell.angle_beta   90.00
_cell.angle_gamma   90.00
#
_symmetry.space_group_name_H-M   'P 1'
#
loop_
_entity.id
_entity.type
_entity.pdbx_description
1 polymer ?
#
loop_
_entity_poly.entity_id
_entity_poly.type
_entity_poly.pdbx_seq_one_letter_code
_entity_poly.pdbx_strand_id
1 'polypeptide(L)'
;AAGDSEGLIDYPRSIAGVEAAALFRQLEGDRFKVSLRSRGAVDVEKIARLFGGGGHHNAAGFTREANRETLVRETLEQLEDALAAASAAPAGSNDG
;
A
#
# COMPACT_ATOMS: atom_id res chain seq x y z
N ALA A 1 -7.68 22.31 -3.62
CA ALA A 1 -7.69 21.25 -4.66
C ALA A 1 -6.95 20.04 -4.11
N ALA A 2 -7.68 19.04 -3.60
CA ALA A 2 -7.13 17.87 -2.91
C ALA A 2 -7.60 16.56 -3.56
N GLY A 3 -7.61 16.51 -4.90
CA GLY A 3 -8.14 15.38 -5.68
C GLY A 3 -7.19 14.79 -6.72
N ASP A 4 -6.01 15.37 -6.94
CA ASP A 4 -5.19 15.09 -8.14
C ASP A 4 -4.22 13.90 -7.99
N SER A 5 -4.51 12.96 -7.10
CA SER A 5 -3.59 11.84 -6.80
C SER A 5 -4.28 10.50 -6.61
N GLU A 6 -5.55 10.50 -6.20
CA GLU A 6 -6.27 9.25 -5.95
C GLU A 6 -6.54 8.47 -7.24
N GLY A 7 -6.73 9.15 -8.38
CA GLY A 7 -6.94 8.45 -9.66
C GLY A 7 -5.69 7.76 -10.23
N LEU A 8 -4.48 8.17 -9.86
CA LEU A 8 -3.25 7.61 -10.45
C LEU A 8 -2.91 6.23 -9.86
N ILE A 9 -3.29 5.97 -8.61
CA ILE A 9 -3.02 4.66 -7.96
C ILE A 9 -3.99 3.56 -8.42
N ASP A 10 -5.08 3.93 -9.09
CA ASP A 10 -6.00 2.96 -9.71
C ASP A 10 -5.47 2.40 -11.02
N TYR A 11 -4.54 3.08 -11.68
CA TYR A 11 -3.96 2.62 -12.95
C TYR A 11 -3.14 1.31 -12.78
N PRO A 12 -2.22 1.18 -11.80
CA PRO A 12 -1.56 -0.10 -11.52
C PRO A 12 -2.55 -1.22 -11.15
N ARG A 13 -3.65 -0.92 -10.45
CA ARG A 13 -4.67 -1.93 -10.09
C ARG A 13 -5.42 -2.52 -11.28
N SER A 14 -5.45 -1.79 -12.41
CA SER A 14 -6.12 -2.23 -13.63
C SER A 14 -5.33 -3.31 -14.39
N ILE A 15 -4.05 -3.50 -14.04
CA ILE A 15 -3.19 -4.55 -14.58
C ILE A 15 -3.57 -5.88 -13.91
N ALA A 16 -3.95 -6.87 -14.72
CA ALA A 16 -4.27 -8.21 -14.24
C ALA A 16 -3.06 -8.81 -13.51
N GLY A 17 -3.29 -9.30 -12.28
CA GLY A 17 -2.25 -9.87 -11.42
C GLY A 17 -1.68 -8.92 -10.35
N VAL A 18 -2.04 -7.63 -10.35
CA VAL A 18 -1.59 -6.70 -9.30
C VAL A 18 -2.48 -6.83 -8.07
N GLU A 19 -1.97 -7.46 -7.00
CA GLU A 19 -2.70 -7.61 -5.74
C GLU A 19 -2.62 -6.39 -4.82
N ALA A 20 -1.50 -5.67 -4.87
CA ALA A 20 -1.27 -4.44 -4.13
C ALA A 20 -0.43 -3.43 -4.94
N ALA A 21 -0.62 -2.14 -4.67
CA ALA A 21 0.10 -1.05 -5.31
C ALA A 21 0.47 0.03 -4.30
N ALA A 22 1.66 0.63 -4.49
CA ALA A 22 2.13 1.78 -3.72
C ALA A 22 2.46 2.94 -4.66
N LEU A 23 2.01 4.14 -4.29
CA LEU A 23 2.35 5.39 -4.97
C LEU A 23 3.13 6.29 -4.01
N PHE A 24 4.37 6.59 -4.36
CA PHE A 24 5.24 7.49 -3.63
C PHE A 24 5.16 8.87 -4.27
N ARG A 25 4.70 9.88 -3.52
CA ARG A 25 4.68 11.27 -3.95
C ARG A 25 5.60 12.08 -3.06
N GLN A 26 6.66 12.64 -3.64
CA GLN A 26 7.50 13.61 -2.94
C GLN A 26 6.70 14.89 -2.72
N LEU A 27 6.73 15.40 -1.49
CA LEU A 27 6.12 16.68 -1.12
C LEU A 27 7.21 17.75 -1.15
N GLU A 28 7.79 18.09 0.00
CA GLU A 28 8.85 19.08 0.15
C GLU A 28 10.05 18.41 0.83
N GLY A 29 11.26 18.72 0.35
CA GLY A 29 12.48 18.09 0.85
C GLY A 29 12.42 16.56 0.75
N ASP A 30 12.80 15.88 1.84
CA ASP A 30 12.76 14.42 1.96
C ASP A 30 11.44 13.89 2.53
N ARG A 31 10.37 14.69 2.48
CA ARG A 31 9.04 14.27 2.92
C ARG A 31 8.26 13.62 1.78
N PHE A 32 7.80 12.40 1.99
CA PHE A 32 7.03 11.64 1.02
C PHE A 32 5.67 11.26 1.57
N LYS A 33 4.64 11.40 0.74
CA LYS A 33 3.33 10.80 0.95
C LYS A 33 3.28 9.48 0.19
N VAL A 34 3.06 8.39 0.91
CA VAL A 34 2.88 7.06 0.34
C VAL A 34 1.40 6.69 0.41
N SER A 35 0.83 6.37 -0.74
CA SER A 35 -0.53 5.86 -0.85
C SER A 35 -0.47 4.39 -1.19
N LEU A 36 -1.21 3.56 -0.46
CA LEU A 36 -1.30 2.12 -0.65
C LEU A 36 -2.71 1.75 -1.08
N ARG A 37 -2.79 0.79 -1.99
CA ARG A 37 -4.06 0.18 -2.42
C ARG A 37 -3.90 -1.34 -2.55
N SER A 38 -4.96 -2.08 -2.24
CA SER A 38 -5.02 -3.54 -2.37
C SER A 38 -6.33 -3.98 -2.99
N ARG A 39 -6.29 -5.09 -3.74
CA ARG A 39 -7.48 -5.74 -4.32
C ARG A 39 -8.30 -6.55 -3.31
N GLY A 40 -7.84 -6.72 -2.08
CA GLY A 40 -8.57 -7.39 -1.00
C GLY A 40 -7.81 -8.51 -0.31
N ALA A 41 -6.79 -9.09 -0.93
CA ALA A 41 -5.97 -10.12 -0.30
C ALA A 41 -5.00 -9.52 0.74
N VAL A 42 -4.47 -8.34 0.45
CA VAL A 42 -3.45 -7.66 1.25
C VAL A 42 -4.08 -6.58 2.13
N ASP A 43 -3.84 -6.64 3.43
CA ASP A 43 -4.24 -5.59 4.37
C ASP A 43 -3.23 -4.43 4.37
N VAL A 44 -3.49 -3.41 3.55
CA VAL A 44 -2.59 -2.25 3.44
C VAL A 44 -2.71 -1.28 4.61
N GLU A 45 -3.75 -1.40 5.44
CA GLU A 45 -3.90 -0.59 6.65
C GLU A 45 -2.82 -0.93 7.66
N LYS A 46 -2.57 -2.23 7.87
CA LYS A 46 -1.51 -2.69 8.78
C LYS A 46 -0.15 -2.14 8.38
N ILE A 47 0.17 -2.18 7.08
CA ILE A 47 1.41 -1.61 6.54
C ILE A 47 1.47 -0.11 6.83
N ALA A 48 0.41 0.64 6.51
CA ALA A 48 0.40 2.09 6.76
C ALA A 48 0.57 2.42 8.25
N ARG A 49 -0.01 1.63 9.16
CA ARG A 49 0.13 1.81 10.61
C ARG A 49 1.55 1.61 11.11
N LEU A 50 2.33 0.69 10.53
CA LEU A 50 3.75 0.50 10.88
C LEU A 50 4.58 1.76 10.62
N PHE A 51 4.20 2.52 9.60
CA PHE A 51 4.83 3.79 9.25
C PHE A 51 4.15 5.03 9.88
N GLY A 52 3.27 4.83 10.86
CA GLY A 52 2.58 5.91 11.57
C GLY A 52 1.42 6.56 10.81
N GLY A 53 0.94 5.93 9.73
CA GLY A 53 -0.26 6.33 8.99
C GLY A 53 -1.50 5.52 9.37
N GLY A 54 -2.42 5.37 8.40
CA GLY A 54 -3.66 4.63 8.59
C GLY A 54 -4.57 4.65 7.35
N GLY A 55 -5.78 4.11 7.50
CA GLY A 55 -6.77 4.05 6.43
C GLY A 55 -7.68 2.84 6.60
N HIS A 56 -7.95 2.16 5.49
CA HIS A 56 -8.79 0.97 5.40
C HIS A 56 -7.98 -0.20 4.84
N HIS A 57 -8.47 -1.42 5.08
CA HIS A 57 -7.91 -2.68 4.58
C HIS A 57 -7.44 -2.63 3.11
N ASN A 58 -8.21 -1.98 2.22
CA ASN A 58 -7.91 -1.88 0.78
C ASN A 58 -7.24 -0.57 0.35
N ALA A 59 -7.22 0.45 1.22
CA ALA A 59 -6.83 1.80 0.87
C ALA A 59 -6.29 2.53 2.10
N ALA A 60 -4.98 2.68 2.17
CA ALA A 60 -4.32 3.32 3.29
C ALA A 60 -3.19 4.22 2.82
N GLY A 61 -2.59 4.98 3.74
CA GLY A 61 -1.45 5.80 3.40
C GLY A 61 -0.76 6.35 4.63
N PHE A 62 0.47 6.80 4.41
CA PHE A 62 1.29 7.40 5.44
C PHE A 62 2.14 8.52 4.84
N THR A 63 2.65 9.40 5.69
CA THR A 63 3.57 10.46 5.29
C THR A 63 4.78 10.40 6.21
N ARG A 64 5.98 10.37 5.63
CA ARG A 64 7.21 10.25 6.40
C ARG A 64 8.35 11.01 5.73
N GLU A 65 9.26 11.50 6.56
CA GLU A 65 10.57 12.00 6.11
C GLU A 65 11.55 10.83 6.05
N ALA A 66 12.08 10.56 4.85
CA ALA A 66 13.00 9.46 4.61
C ALA A 66 13.75 9.67 3.30
N ASN A 67 14.94 9.06 3.20
CA ASN A 67 15.58 8.90 1.90
C ASN A 67 14.69 8.04 0.98
N ARG A 68 14.54 8.46 -0.29
CA ARG A 68 13.69 7.80 -1.29
C ARG A 68 13.99 6.30 -1.43
N GLU A 69 15.25 5.91 -1.48
CA GLU A 69 15.66 4.50 -1.69
C GLU A 69 15.31 3.65 -0.47
N THR A 70 15.59 4.17 0.72
CA THR A 70 15.19 3.52 1.98
C THR A 70 13.68 3.36 2.07
N LEU A 71 12.93 4.42 1.76
CA LEU A 71 11.48 4.41 1.83
C LEU A 71 10.85 3.39 0.86
N VAL A 72 11.34 3.34 -0.37
CA VAL A 72 10.87 2.38 -1.37
C VAL A 72 11.17 0.96 -0.90
N ARG A 73 12.40 0.70 -0.45
CA ARG A 73 12.81 -0.63 0.03
C ARG A 73 11.96 -1.10 1.22
N GLU A 74 11.87 -0.29 2.27
CA GLU A 74 11.08 -0.63 3.47
C GLU A 74 9.61 -0.88 3.12
N THR A 75 9.04 -0.09 2.23
CA THR A 75 7.63 -0.26 1.82
C THR A 75 7.43 -1.53 0.99
N LEU A 76 8.37 -1.87 0.10
CA LEU A 76 8.32 -3.10 -0.70
C LEU A 76 8.48 -4.35 0.17
N GLU A 77 9.42 -4.35 1.11
CA GLU A 77 9.60 -5.44 2.07
C GLU A 77 8.29 -5.73 2.82
N GLN A 78 7.61 -4.70 3.32
CA GLN A 78 6.32 -4.89 4.01
C GLN A 78 5.18 -5.35 3.09
N LEU A 79 5.19 -4.96 1.81
CA LEU A 79 4.20 -5.43 0.84
C LEU A 79 4.44 -6.90 0.47
N GLU A 80 5.69 -7.31 0.29
CA GLU A 80 6.08 -8.70 0.02
C GLU A 80 5.70 -9.62 1.19
N ASP A 81 6.00 -9.20 2.43
CA ASP A 81 5.61 -9.93 3.63
C ASP A 81 4.08 -10.07 3.74
N ALA A 82 3.35 -8.99 3.44
CA ALA A 82 1.88 -9.00 3.50
C ALA A 82 1.27 -9.87 2.38
N LEU A 83 1.88 -9.90 1.19
CA LEU A 83 1.49 -10.79 0.08
C LEU A 83 1.75 -12.26 0.44
N ALA A 84 2.93 -12.57 1.00
CA ALA A 84 3.25 -13.92 1.45
C ALA A 84 2.26 -14.40 2.52
N ALA A 85 1.96 -13.55 3.51
CA ALA A 85 0.98 -13.84 4.55
C ALA A 85 -0.44 -14.04 4.00
N ALA A 86 -0.84 -13.25 3.00
CA ALA A 86 -2.14 -13.38 2.34
C ALA A 86 -2.25 -14.68 1.52
N SER A 87 -1.17 -15.10 0.85
CA SER A 87 -1.12 -16.35 0.08
C SER A 87 -1.07 -17.61 0.96
N ALA A 88 -0.51 -17.50 2.17
CA ALA A 88 -0.41 -18.59 3.14
C ALA A 88 -1.68 -18.76 4.00
N ALA A 89 -2.59 -17.77 3.99
CA ALA A 89 -3.88 -17.91 4.63
C ALA A 89 -4.75 -18.91 3.83
N PRO A 90 -5.27 -19.98 4.45
CA PRO A 90 -6.18 -20.88 3.75
C PRO A 90 -7.39 -20.07 3.30
N ALA A 91 -7.73 -20.18 2.01
CA ALA A 91 -8.98 -19.66 1.47
C ALA A 91 -10.12 -20.12 2.38
N GLY A 92 -10.71 -19.18 3.10
CA GLY A 92 -11.85 -19.43 3.97
C GLY A 92 -12.94 -20.10 3.15
N SER A 93 -13.17 -21.37 3.46
CA SER A 93 -14.34 -22.16 3.11
C SER A 93 -15.61 -21.33 3.27
N ASN A 94 -16.27 -21.05 2.15
CA ASN A 94 -17.63 -20.54 2.14
C ASN A 94 -18.58 -21.74 2.01
N ASP A 95 -18.78 -22.43 3.14
CA ASP A 95 -19.92 -23.32 3.37
C ASP A 95 -20.89 -22.57 4.28
N GLY A 96 -22.08 -22.24 3.75
CA GLY A 96 -23.16 -21.57 4.46
C GLY A 96 -24.18 -20.94 3.51
#